data_AF-A0A7C4SFG1-F1
#
_entry.id   AF-A0A7C4SFG1-F1
#
_cell.length_a   1.000
_cell.length_b   1.000
_cell.length_c   1.000
_cell.angle_alpha   90.00
_cell.angle_beta   90.00
_cell.angle_gamma   90.00
#
_symmetry.space_group_name_H-M   'P 1'
#
loop_
_entity.id
_entity.type
_entity.pdbx_description
1 polymer ?
#
loop_
_entity_poly.entity_id
_entity_poly.type
_entity_poly.pdbx_seq_one_letter_code
_entity_poly.pdbx_strand_id
1 'polypeptide(L)' 'MILAAHDLGLKTYPIGLITAYEDEIKDLLNIPEEKQIVVGLAVGYPDWESPINRFKSPRDDFRSLVRWIE' A
#
# COMPACT_ATOMS: atom_id res chain seq x y z
N MET A 1 -5.70 -7.35 -4.68
CA MET A 1 -5.44 -7.50 -3.24
C MET A 1 -6.11 -6.42 -2.40
N ILE A 2 -5.78 -5.12 -2.57
CA ILE A 2 -6.34 -4.03 -1.73
C ILE A 2 -7.88 -3.97 -1.76
N LEU A 3 -8.48 -3.88 -2.95
CA LEU A 3 -9.96 -3.82 -3.08
C LEU A 3 -10.65 -5.12 -2.63
N ALA A 4 -10.01 -6.27 -2.85
CA ALA A 4 -10.53 -7.56 -2.37
C ALA A 4 -10.50 -7.66 -0.84
N ALA A 5 -9.42 -7.20 -0.20
CA ALA A 5 -9.33 -7.12 1.25
C ALA A 5 -10.42 -6.18 1.81
N HIS A 6 -10.67 -5.06 1.13
CA HIS A 6 -11.77 -4.15 1.48
C HIS A 6 -13.14 -4.81 1.43
N ASP A 7 -13.41 -5.59 0.37
CA ASP A 7 -14.66 -6.35 0.23
C ASP A 7 -14.86 -7.37 1.36
N LEU A 8 -13.76 -7.97 1.84
CA LEU A 8 -13.74 -8.88 2.99
C LEU A 8 -13.78 -8.16 4.36
N GLY A 9 -14.00 -6.84 4.40
CA GLY A 9 -14.06 -6.07 5.64
C GLY A 9 -12.72 -5.71 6.27
N LEU A 10 -11.61 -6.00 5.57
CA LEU A 10 -10.25 -5.66 6.01
C LEU A 10 -9.84 -4.28 5.46
N LYS A 11 -8.83 -3.67 6.09
CA LYS A 11 -8.12 -2.49 5.56
C LYS A 11 -6.67 -2.83 5.30
N THR A 12 -6.05 -2.03 4.43
CA THR A 12 -4.67 -2.24 4.00
C THR A 12 -3.87 -0.96 4.02
N TYR A 13 -2.57 -1.06 4.29
CA TYR A 13 -1.62 0.04 4.21
C TYR A 13 -0.42 -0.38 3.35
N PRO A 14 -0.28 0.14 2.12
CA PRO A 14 0.91 -0.09 1.29
C PRO A 14 2.13 0.65 1.85
N ILE A 15 3.25 -0.05 1.96
CA ILE A 15 4.48 0.43 2.61
C ILE A 15 5.61 0.38 1.60
N GLY A 16 6.03 1.55 1.10
CA GLY A 16 7.21 1.66 0.25
C GLY A 16 8.52 1.59 1.04
N LEU A 17 8.53 2.03 2.30
CA LEU A 17 9.75 2.11 3.11
C LEU A 17 10.48 0.76 3.27
N ILE A 18 9.75 -0.37 3.22
CA ILE A 18 10.38 -1.69 3.38
C ILE A 18 11.41 -2.01 2.30
N THR A 19 11.33 -1.38 1.12
CA THR A 19 12.26 -1.65 0.02
C THR A 19 13.66 -1.11 0.32
N ALA A 20 13.80 -0.20 1.29
CA ALA A 20 15.10 0.25 1.76
C ALA A 20 15.86 -0.81 2.59
N TYR A 21 15.18 -1.88 3.00
CA TYR A 21 15.70 -3.00 3.79
C TYR A 21 15.56 -4.32 3.03
N GLU A 22 15.65 -4.26 1.69
CA GLU A 22 15.39 -5.41 0.83
C GLU A 22 16.35 -6.55 1.13
N ASP A 23 17.64 -6.26 1.31
CA ASP A 23 18.68 -7.27 1.56
C ASP A 23 18.41 -8.04 2.86
N GLU A 24 18.10 -7.34 3.95
CA GLU A 24 17.79 -7.97 5.24
C GLU A 24 16.51 -8.80 5.18
N ILE A 25 15.48 -8.32 4.46
CA ILE A 25 14.22 -9.06 4.30
C ILE A 25 14.46 -10.31 3.45
N LYS A 26 15.26 -10.22 2.38
CA LYS A 26 15.60 -11.36 1.52
C LYS A 26 16.34 -12.44 2.29
N ASP A 27 17.37 -12.06 3.04
CA ASP A 27 18.14 -12.96 3.89
C ASP A 27 17.24 -13.67 4.91
N LEU A 28 16.46 -12.88 5.67
CA LEU A 28 15.58 -13.41 6.71
C LEU A 28 14.52 -14.39 6.18
N LEU A 29 13.93 -14.09 5.02
CA LEU A 29 12.82 -14.86 4.45
C LEU A 29 13.27 -15.88 3.39
N ASN A 30 14.58 -16.02 3.16
CA ASN A 30 15.16 -16.86 2.11
C ASN A 30 14.57 -16.56 0.72
N ILE A 31 14.40 -15.28 0.40
CA ILE A 31 13.94 -14.84 -0.93
C ILE A 31 15.14 -14.88 -1.88
N PRO A 32 15.02 -15.51 -3.06
CA PRO A 32 16.11 -15.56 -4.03
C PRO A 32 16.55 -14.18 -4.52
N GLU A 33 17.86 -14.01 -4.70
CA GLU A 33 18.50 -12.73 -5.03
C GLU A 33 17.93 -12.08 -6.29
N GLU A 34 17.56 -12.90 -7.28
CA GLU A 34 17.00 -12.42 -8.56
C GLU A 34 15.59 -11.82 -8.45
N LYS A 35 14.92 -11.96 -7.29
CA LYS A 35 13.61 -11.36 -7.04
C LYS A 35 13.78 -9.99 -6.39
N GLN A 36 12.88 -9.07 -6.72
CA GLN A 36 12.90 -7.72 -6.14
C GLN A 36 11.76 -7.53 -5.15
N ILE A 37 12.04 -6.87 -4.02
CA ILE A 37 11.02 -6.43 -3.08
C ILE A 37 10.50 -5.06 -3.51
N VAL A 38 9.25 -5.01 -3.97
CA VAL A 38 8.66 -3.79 -4.56
C VAL A 38 7.80 -3.02 -3.57
N VAL A 39 7.04 -3.71 -2.71
CA VAL A 39 6.11 -3.08 -1.77
C VAL A 39 5.72 -4.04 -0.66
N GLY A 40 5.57 -3.52 0.56
CA GLY A 40 4.95 -4.23 1.68
C GLY A 40 3.48 -3.89 1.78
N LEU A 41 2.65 -4.82 2.24
CA LEU A 41 1.23 -4.56 2.46
C LEU A 41 0.82 -5.05 3.85
N ALA A 42 0.59 -4.11 4.77
CA ALA A 42 -0.10 -4.46 6.01
C ALA A 42 -1.59 -4.69 5.71
N VAL A 43 -2.19 -5.73 6.30
CA VAL A 43 -3.60 -6.10 6.14
C VAL A 43 -4.16 -6.47 7.50
N GLY A 44 -5.35 -5.97 7.84
CA GLY A 44 -6.00 -6.31 9.10
C GLY A 44 -7.26 -5.51 9.37
N TYR A 45 -7.73 -5.59 10.62
CA TYR A 45 -8.83 -4.77 11.11
C TYR A 45 -8.29 -3.44 11.64
N PRO A 46 -8.79 -2.30 11.15
CA PRO A 46 -8.32 -0.99 11.58
C PRO A 46 -8.77 -0.69 13.02
N ASP A 47 -7.89 -0.04 13.77
CA ASP A 47 -8.27 0.65 15.00
C ASP A 47 -8.90 2.01 14.65
N TRP A 48 -10.23 2.09 14.73
CA TRP A 48 -10.97 3.31 14.39
C TRP A 48 -10.84 4.42 15.45
N GLU A 49 -10.43 4.10 16.67
CA GLU A 49 -10.21 5.10 17.71
C GLU A 49 -8.93 5.89 17.45
N SER A 50 -7.94 5.27 16.81
CA SER A 50 -6.67 5.88 16.45
C SER A 50 -6.85 7.10 15.53
N PRO A 51 -6.38 8.30 15.94
CA PRO A 51 -6.48 9.52 15.12
C PRO A 51 -5.80 9.42 13.75
N ILE A 52 -4.79 8.55 13.59
CA ILE A 52 -4.08 8.37 12.33
C ILE A 52 -5.01 7.91 11.19
N ASN A 53 -6.06 7.16 11.53
CA ASN A 53 -7.03 6.64 10.56
C ASN A 53 -8.13 7.64 10.19
N ARG A 54 -8.09 8.86 10.76
CA ARG A 54 -9.04 9.95 10.45
C ARG A 54 -8.58 10.82 9.29
N PHE A 55 -7.31 10.74 8.92
CA PHE A 55 -6.77 11.51 7.80
C PHE A 55 -7.36 11.04 6.47
N LYS A 56 -7.84 11.99 5.66
CA LYS A 56 -8.29 11.74 4.29
C LYS A 56 -7.34 12.45 3.33
N SER A 57 -6.63 11.67 2.52
CA SER A 57 -5.77 12.24 1.49
C SER A 57 -6.62 12.91 0.40
N PRO A 58 -6.30 14.14 -0.01
CA PRO A 58 -6.97 14.76 -1.15
C PRO A 58 -6.64 14.01 -2.44
N ARG A 59 -7.46 14.25 -3.47
CA ARG A 59 -7.16 13.88 -4.86
C ARG A 59 -7.36 15.14 -5.68
N ASP A 60 -6.52 15.30 -6.70
CA ASP A 60 -6.67 16.40 -7.64
C ASP A 60 -8.02 16.30 -8.37
N ASP A 61 -8.52 17.46 -8.82
CA ASP A 61 -9.73 17.51 -9.62
C ASP A 61 -9.56 16.71 -10.90
N PHE A 62 -10.61 16.00 -11.31
CA PHE A 62 -10.59 15.18 -12.51
C PHE A 62 -10.13 15.93 -13.77
N ARG A 63 -10.48 17.23 -13.88
CA ARG A 63 -10.14 18.08 -15.03
C ARG A 63 -8.64 18.40 -15.13
N SER A 64 -7.86 18.28 -14.05
CA SER A 64 -6.40 18.46 -14.13
C SER A 64 -5.68 17.21 -14.63
N LEU A 65 -6.30 16.03 -14.48
CA LEU A 65 -5.69 14.73 -14.79
C LEU A 65 -6.09 14.20 -16.17
N VAL A 66 -7.27 14.56 -16.67
CA VAL A 66 -7.83 13.98 -17.90
C VAL A 66 -8.03 15.04 -18.98
N ARG A 67 -7.46 14.76 -20.16
CA ARG A 67 -7.74 15.50 -21.39
C ARG A 67 -8.54 14.62 -22.35
N TRP A 68 -9.76 15.05 -22.66
CA TRP A 68 -10.60 14.42 -23.68
C TRP A 68 -10.23 14.95 -25.06
N ILE A 69 -10.25 14.08 -26.07
CA ILE A 69 -10.02 14.40 -27.48
C ILE A 69 -11.21 13.80 -28.24
N GLU A 70 -11.74 14.56 -29.21
CA GLU A 70 -12.78 14.10 -30.14
C GLU A 70 -12.21 13.27 -31.28
#